data_AF-A0A1I6ZHQ8-F1
#
_entry.id   AF-A0A1I6ZHQ8-F1
#
_cell.length_a   1.000
_cell.length_b   1.000
_cell.length_c   1.000
_cell.angle_alpha   90.00
_cell.angle_beta   90.00
_cell.angle_gamma   90.00
#
_symmetry.space_group_name_H-M   'P 1'
#
loop_
_entity.id
_entity.type
_entity.pdbx_description
1 polymer ?
#
loop_
_entity_poly.entity_id
_entity_poly.type
_entity_poly.pdbx_seq_one_letter_code
_entity_poly.pdbx_strand_id
1 'polypeptide(L)'
;MRHYELMVILDPSLDERNVASSLENYLKVIRNDGGSIENINVWGRNRLAYEIDKRSEGIYVVVDLNSESASVNELDRQLNLSENVLRTKMLRKIVQPRKEARLARASAKAASRGKAETSA
;
A
#
# COMPACT_ATOMS: atom_id res chain seq x y z
N MET A 1 1.51 4.29 17.96
CA MET A 1 1.26 3.76 16.60
C MET A 1 1.55 4.80 15.54
N ARG A 2 2.12 4.36 14.41
CA ARG A 2 2.54 5.19 13.28
C ARG A 2 1.92 4.62 12.02
N HIS A 3 1.63 5.48 11.05
CA HIS A 3 1.19 5.06 9.73
C HIS A 3 2.37 4.58 8.89
N TYR A 4 2.21 3.40 8.31
CA TYR A 4 3.14 2.79 7.39
C TYR A 4 2.40 2.43 6.09
N GLU A 5 3.16 2.42 5.02
CA GLU A 5 2.76 1.96 3.71
C GLU A 5 3.68 0.79 3.36
N LEU A 6 3.08 -0.36 3.07
CA LEU A 6 3.77 -1.56 2.65
C LEU A 6 3.42 -1.83 1.19
N MET A 7 4.43 -1.89 0.34
CA MET A 7 4.31 -2.37 -1.03
C MET A 7 4.96 -3.75 -1.13
N VAL A 8 4.22 -4.71 -1.66
CA VAL A 8 4.69 -6.09 -1.89
C VAL A 8 4.52 -6.43 -3.35
N ILE A 9 5.55 -7.06 -3.92
CA ILE A 9 5.53 -7.67 -5.24
C ILE A 9 5.52 -9.18 -5.03
N LEU A 10 4.47 -9.85 -5.50
CA LEU A 10 4.28 -11.29 -5.40
C LEU A 10 4.61 -11.99 -6.71
N ASP A 11 4.97 -13.28 -6.63
CA ASP A 11 5.20 -14.12 -7.80
C ASP A 11 3.92 -14.20 -8.68
N PRO A 12 4.04 -14.01 -10.00
CA PRO A 12 2.89 -14.02 -10.93
C PRO A 12 2.23 -15.40 -11.07
N SER A 13 2.87 -16.47 -10.59
CA SER A 13 2.34 -17.84 -10.57
C SER A 13 1.20 -18.00 -9.57
N LEU A 14 1.07 -17.07 -8.61
CA LEU A 14 -0.05 -17.02 -7.69
C LEU A 14 -1.32 -16.56 -8.42
N ASP A 15 -2.45 -17.15 -8.05
CA ASP A 15 -3.77 -16.68 -8.49
C ASP A 15 -4.10 -15.36 -7.80
N GLU A 16 -4.40 -14.33 -8.58
CA GLU A 16 -4.77 -12.99 -8.12
C GLU A 16 -5.95 -13.02 -7.15
N ARG A 17 -6.85 -13.99 -7.30
CA ARG A 17 -7.99 -14.18 -6.38
C ARG A 17 -7.57 -14.62 -4.98
N ASN A 18 -6.49 -15.39 -4.87
CA ASN A 18 -6.00 -15.94 -3.60
C ASN A 18 -4.92 -15.06 -2.94
N VAL A 19 -4.41 -14.05 -3.65
CA VAL A 19 -3.41 -13.11 -3.14
C VAL A 19 -3.90 -12.37 -1.90
N ALA A 20 -5.15 -11.87 -1.91
CA ALA A 20 -5.72 -11.16 -0.78
C ALA A 20 -5.81 -12.04 0.48
N SER A 21 -6.32 -13.27 0.36
CA SER A 21 -6.41 -14.22 1.47
C SER A 21 -5.05 -14.67 1.99
N SER A 22 -4.05 -14.78 1.10
CA SER A 22 -2.68 -15.09 1.50
C SER A 22 -2.06 -13.95 2.30
N LEU A 23 -2.31 -12.70 1.89
CA LEU A 23 -1.88 -11.51 2.61
C LEU A 23 -2.54 -11.38 3.98
N GLU A 24 -3.81 -11.75 4.12
CA GLU A 24 -4.51 -11.73 5.40
C GLU A 24 -3.79 -12.54 6.49
N ASN A 25 -3.11 -13.63 6.14
CA ASN A 25 -2.35 -14.43 7.10
C ASN A 25 -1.17 -13.65 7.70
N TYR A 26 -0.44 -12.89 6.89
CA TYR A 26 0.65 -12.03 7.37
C TYR A 26 0.09 -10.83 8.16
N LEU A 27 -1.05 -10.28 7.72
CA LEU A 27 -1.70 -9.15 8.38
C LEU A 27 -2.27 -9.49 9.76
N LYS A 28 -2.47 -10.77 10.10
CA LYS A 28 -2.88 -11.20 11.46
C LYS A 28 -1.88 -10.78 12.53
N VAL A 29 -0.59 -10.77 12.21
CA VAL A 29 0.45 -10.31 13.16
C VAL A 29 0.19 -8.88 13.62
N ILE A 30 -0.13 -8.01 12.67
CA ILE A 30 -0.44 -6.61 12.96
C ILE A 30 -1.72 -6.48 13.80
N ARG A 31 -2.74 -7.27 13.48
CA ARG A 31 -4.02 -7.27 14.22
C ARG A 31 -3.85 -7.77 15.66
N ASN A 32 -3.04 -8.80 15.87
CA ASN A 32 -2.79 -9.37 17.20
C ASN A 32 -2.07 -8.38 18.12
N ASP A 33 -1.19 -7.57 17.57
CA ASP A 33 -0.45 -6.54 18.32
C ASP A 33 -1.25 -5.23 18.48
N GLY A 34 -2.54 -5.22 18.12
CA GLY A 34 -3.42 -4.07 18.27
C GLY A 34 -3.27 -2.98 17.19
N GLY A 35 -2.60 -3.29 16.08
CA GLY A 35 -2.54 -2.42 14.90
C GLY A 35 -3.79 -2.52 14.03
N SER A 36 -4.09 -1.45 13.28
CA SER A 36 -5.18 -1.41 12.31
C SER A 36 -4.67 -1.43 10.88
N ILE A 37 -5.47 -2.01 9.99
CA ILE A 37 -5.22 -2.00 8.54
C ILE A 37 -6.27 -1.07 7.95
N GLU A 38 -5.82 -0.02 7.28
CA GLU A 38 -6.70 1.02 6.76
C GLU A 38 -7.22 0.64 5.38
N ASN A 39 -6.32 0.19 4.50
CA ASN A 39 -6.68 -0.13 3.13
C ASN A 39 -5.75 -1.20 2.55
N ILE A 40 -6.30 -2.05 1.68
CA ILE A 40 -5.56 -3.03 0.90
C ILE A 40 -5.93 -2.78 -0.56
N ASN A 41 -4.95 -2.35 -1.34
CA ASN A 41 -5.11 -2.05 -2.76
C ASN A 41 -4.29 -3.04 -3.59
N VAL A 42 -4.99 -3.92 -4.31
CA VAL A 42 -4.38 -4.88 -5.24
C VAL A 42 -4.40 -4.26 -6.62
N TRP A 43 -3.22 -3.97 -7.17
CA TRP A 43 -3.10 -3.41 -8.53
C TRP A 43 -3.13 -4.50 -9.61
N GLY A 44 -3.05 -5.76 -9.20
CA GLY A 44 -3.01 -6.91 -10.08
C GLY A 44 -1.63 -7.12 -10.72
N ARG A 45 -1.61 -7.83 -11.85
CA ARG A 45 -0.38 -8.22 -12.53
C ARG A 45 0.16 -7.10 -13.41
N ASN A 46 1.42 -6.73 -13.21
CA ASN A 46 2.14 -5.78 -14.05
C ASN A 46 3.48 -6.35 -14.53
N ARG A 47 3.90 -5.93 -15.73
CA ARG A 47 5.21 -6.30 -16.29
C ARG A 47 6.31 -5.46 -15.63
N LEU A 48 7.36 -6.13 -15.17
CA LEU A 48 8.52 -5.50 -14.54
C LEU A 48 9.46 -4.95 -15.62
N ALA A 49 10.20 -3.88 -15.30
CA ALA A 49 11.17 -3.29 -16.21
C ALA A 49 12.41 -4.19 -16.43
N TYR A 50 12.72 -5.01 -15.44
CA TYR A 50 13.78 -6.01 -15.46
C TYR A 50 13.32 -7.25 -14.68
N GLU A 51 13.97 -8.38 -14.91
CA GLU A 51 13.63 -9.62 -14.23
C GLU A 51 14.06 -9.61 -12.76
N ILE A 52 13.14 -9.97 -11.87
CA ILE A 52 13.42 -10.21 -10.45
C ILE A 52 13.26 -11.71 -10.24
N ASP A 53 14.30 -12.40 -9.76
CA ASP A 53 14.32 -13.86 -9.59
C ASP A 53 13.85 -14.64 -10.84
N LYS A 54 14.26 -14.17 -12.03
CA LYS A 54 13.88 -14.73 -13.35
C LYS A 54 12.38 -14.60 -13.67
N ARG A 55 11.66 -13.70 -13.00
CA ARG A 55 10.27 -13.33 -13.28
C ARG A 55 10.23 -11.97 -13.97
N SER A 56 9.54 -11.90 -15.09
CA SER A 56 9.32 -10.67 -15.88
C SER A 56 8.00 -9.96 -15.53
N GLU A 57 7.16 -10.60 -14.73
CA GLU A 57 5.86 -10.09 -14.27
C GLU A 57 5.77 -10.25 -12.75
N GLY A 58 4.94 -9.42 -12.12
CA GLY A 58 4.67 -9.51 -10.68
C GLY A 58 3.31 -8.92 -10.33
N ILE A 59 2.72 -9.40 -9.25
CA ILE A 59 1.45 -8.87 -8.72
C ILE A 59 1.77 -7.83 -7.67
N TYR A 60 1.26 -6.62 -7.86
CA TYR A 60 1.50 -5.49 -6.96
C TYR A 60 0.37 -5.37 -5.93
N VAL A 61 0.75 -5.30 -4.66
CA VAL A 61 -0.17 -5.00 -3.58
C VAL A 61 0.40 -3.89 -2.70
N VAL A 62 -0.45 -2.90 -2.41
CA VAL A 62 -0.16 -1.81 -1.51
C VAL A 62 -1.09 -1.91 -0.31
N VAL A 63 -0.52 -1.87 0.89
CA VAL A 63 -1.25 -1.94 2.15
C VAL A 63 -0.93 -0.70 2.98
N ASP A 64 -1.97 0.04 3.33
CA ASP A 64 -1.90 1.10 4.33
C ASP A 64 -2.23 0.51 5.70
N LEU A 65 -1.32 0.68 6.66
CA LEU A 65 -1.44 0.11 8.00
C LEU A 65 -0.99 1.10 9.08
N ASN A 66 -1.62 1.02 10.24
CA ASN A 66 -1.25 1.76 11.43
C ASN A 66 -0.84 0.77 12.52
N SER A 67 0.42 0.80 12.91
CA SER A 67 0.97 -0.19 13.84
C SER A 67 2.13 0.35 14.64
N GLU A 68 2.57 -0.43 15.63
CA GLU A 68 3.77 -0.18 16.41
C GLU A 68 5.01 -0.62 15.64
N SER A 69 6.17 -0.02 15.94
CA SER A 69 7.40 -0.31 15.18
C SER A 69 7.87 -1.77 15.29
N ALA A 70 7.61 -2.44 16.42
CA ALA A 70 8.01 -3.83 16.63
C ALA A 70 7.24 -4.81 15.71
N SER A 71 5.92 -4.66 15.64
CA SER A 71 5.04 -5.50 14.82
C SER A 71 5.34 -5.38 13.33
N VAL A 72 5.73 -4.18 12.91
CA VAL A 72 6.11 -3.87 11.53
C VAL A 72 7.41 -4.55 11.14
N ASN A 73 8.40 -4.59 12.04
CA ASN A 73 9.64 -5.34 11.81
C ASN A 73 9.40 -6.85 11.73
N GLU A 74 8.50 -7.38 12.56
CA GLU A 74 8.15 -8.80 12.52
C GLU A 74 7.41 -9.16 11.22
N LEU A 75 6.51 -8.28 10.75
CA LEU A 75 5.86 -8.44 9.45
C LEU A 75 6.88 -8.46 8.30
N ASP A 76 7.83 -7.52 8.29
CA ASP A 76 8.88 -7.48 7.26
C ASP A 76 9.71 -8.77 7.26
N ARG A 77 10.06 -9.27 8.45
CA ARG A 77 10.74 -10.56 8.62
C ARG A 77 9.91 -11.68 7.99
N GLN A 78 8.63 -11.82 8.34
CA GLN A 78 7.78 -12.89 7.81
C GLN A 78 7.58 -12.82 6.30
N LEU A 79 7.46 -11.62 5.74
CA LEU A 79 7.33 -11.43 4.29
C LEU A 79 8.64 -11.79 3.56
N ASN A 80 9.80 -11.43 4.11
CA ASN A 80 11.10 -11.79 3.54
C ASN A 80 11.42 -13.29 3.64
N LEU A 81 10.83 -14.02 4.60
CA LEU A 81 10.93 -15.48 4.67
C LEU A 81 10.05 -16.20 3.63
N SER A 82 9.09 -15.49 3.03
CA SER A 82 8.15 -16.09 2.10
C SER A 82 8.73 -16.14 0.69
N GLU A 83 8.91 -17.34 0.14
CA GLU A 83 9.40 -17.54 -1.24
C GLU A 83 8.43 -16.99 -2.30
N ASN A 84 7.18 -16.73 -1.92
CA ASN A 84 6.15 -16.17 -2.78
C ASN A 84 6.27 -14.66 -2.98
N VAL A 85 7.13 -14.00 -2.19
CA VAL A 85 7.34 -12.55 -2.21
C VAL A 85 8.65 -12.26 -2.94
N LEU A 86 8.56 -11.60 -4.09
CA LEU A 86 9.73 -11.20 -4.88
C LEU A 86 10.43 -9.99 -4.26
N ARG A 87 9.64 -9.02 -3.79
CA ARG A 87 10.18 -7.79 -3.19
C ARG A 87 9.21 -7.13 -2.24
N THR A 88 9.73 -6.67 -1.12
CA THR A 88 9.01 -5.83 -0.17
C THR A 88 9.59 -4.42 -0.19
N LYS A 89 8.75 -3.43 0.08
CA LYS A 89 9.18 -2.08 0.39
C LYS A 89 8.27 -1.50 1.44
N MET A 90 8.88 -1.19 2.58
CA MET A 90 8.18 -0.62 3.72
C MET A 90 8.57 0.84 3.89
N LEU A 91 7.57 1.70 3.98
CA LEU A 91 7.75 3.14 4.09
C LEU A 91 6.94 3.67 5.27
N ARG A 92 7.55 4.54 6.07
CA ARG A 92 6.81 5.31 7.08
C ARG A 92 6.11 6.47 6.39
N LYS A 93 4.79 6.55 6.50
CA LYS A 93 4.00 7.65 5.93
C LYS A 93 4.14 8.86 6.84
N ILE A 94 4.95 9.82 6.42
CA ILE A 94 5.02 11.13 7.09
C ILE A 94 3.82 11.91 6.57
N VAL A 95 2.73 11.95 7.34
CA VAL A 95 1.58 12.81 6.99
C VAL A 95 2.10 14.24 6.95
N GLN A 96 2.22 14.81 5.75
CA GLN A 96 2.62 16.20 5.56
C GLN A 96 1.34 17.04 5.59
N PRO A 97 1.01 17.71 6.71
CA PRO A 97 -0.20 18.55 6.80
C PRO A 97 -0.22 19.67 5.74
N ARG A 98 0.95 20.03 5.20
CA ARG A 98 1.12 21.09 4.20
C ARG A 98 0.59 20.71 2.80
N LYS A 99 0.62 19.43 2.41
CA LYS A 99 0.13 18.99 1.08
C LYS A 99 -1.40 18.91 1.04
N GLU A 100 -2.01 18.38 2.08
CA GLU A 100 -3.48 18.30 2.21
C GLU A 100 -4.10 19.69 2.31
N ALA A 101 -3.51 20.60 3.11
CA ALA A 101 -3.95 21.99 3.16
C ALA A 101 -3.84 22.72 1.80
N ARG A 102 -2.82 22.38 0.98
CA ARG A 102 -2.68 22.96 -0.37
C ARG A 102 -3.71 22.39 -1.35
N LEU A 103 -3.97 21.08 -1.28
CA LEU A 103 -4.96 20.41 -2.13
C LEU A 103 -6.39 20.84 -1.77
N ALA A 104 -6.72 20.96 -0.49
CA ALA A 104 -8.00 21.48 -0.01
C ALA A 104 -8.21 22.96 -0.39
N ARG A 105 -7.16 23.79 -0.32
CA ARG A 105 -7.23 25.18 -0.79
C ARG A 105 -7.34 25.28 -2.32
N ALA A 106 -6.71 24.36 -3.06
CA ALA A 106 -6.80 24.32 -4.52
C ALA A 106 -8.18 23.86 -5.01
N SER A 107 -8.77 22.83 -4.39
CA SER A 107 -10.10 22.35 -4.72
C SER A 107 -11.19 23.36 -4.35
N ALA A 108 -11.06 24.06 -3.21
CA ALA A 108 -11.96 25.15 -2.85
C ALA A 108 -11.91 26.32 -3.85
N LYS A 109 -10.73 26.66 -4.38
CA LYS A 109 -10.54 27.72 -5.38
C LYS A 109 -11.03 27.31 -6.78
N ALA A 110 -10.98 26.03 -7.12
CA ALA A 110 -11.55 25.51 -8.36
C ALA A 110 -13.09 25.49 -8.33
N ALA A 111 -13.68 25.09 -7.20
CA ALA A 111 -15.13 25.09 -7.00
C ALA A 111 -15.74 26.50 -7.00
N SER A 112 -15.00 27.52 -6.54
CA SER A 112 -15.46 28.92 -6.61
C SER A 112 -15.36 29.53 -8.01
N ARG A 113 -14.48 29.02 -8.89
CA ARG A 113 -14.36 29.47 -10.28
C ARG A 113 -15.47 28.92 -11.17
N GLY A 114 -15.85 27.64 -11.01
CA GLY A 114 -16.93 27.04 -11.79
C GLY A 114 -18.32 27.65 -11.55
N LYS A 115 -18.57 28.22 -10.36
CA LYS A 115 -19.84 28.94 -10.07
C LYS A 115 -19.95 30.32 -10.74
N ALA A 116 -18.85 30.87 -11.25
CA ALA A 116 -18.86 32.18 -11.91
C ALA A 116 -19.15 32.11 -13.42
N GLU A 117 -19.01 30.93 -14.04
CA GLU A 117 -19.16 30.74 -15.50
C GLU A 117 -20.56 30.23 -15.93
N THR A 118 -21.46 29.87 -14.99
CA THR A 118 -22.82 29.36 -15.31
C THR A 118 -23.94 30.39 -15.14
N SER A 119 -23.61 31.67 -14.89
CA SER A 119 -24.60 32.75 -14.65
C SER A 119 -24.43 33.92 -15.63
N ALA A 120 -24.22 33.62 -16.91
CA ALA A 120 -24.28 34.58 -18.01
C ALA A 120 -25.23 34.06 -19.10
#